data_AF-A0A7Y3DQ98-F1
#
_entry.id   AF-A0A7Y3DQ98-F1
#
_cell.length_a   1.000
_cell.length_b   1.000
_cell.length_c   1.000
_cell.angle_alpha   90.00
_cell.angle_beta   90.00
_cell.angle_gamma   90.00
#
_symmetry.space_group_name_H-M   'P 1'
#
loop_
_entity.id
_entity.type
_entity.pdbx_description
1 polymer ?
#
loop_
_entity_poly.entity_id
_entity_poly.type
_entity_poly.pdbx_seq_one_letter_code
_entity_poly.pdbx_strand_id
1 'polypeptide(L)'
;NNIVDRVTAVIVDMLPSGGIADEKIAESLNMSVRSLQRRLKEVGTTFRGILDMVRKDLAETYVLDPEIELVEIAFLLGFSDQSAFSRAFRRWTGNSPSEARKYNKTIAL
;
A
#
# COMPACT_ATOMS: atom_id res chain seq x y z
N ASN A 1 16.03 -2.86 15.10
CA ASN A 1 15.63 -2.88 13.68
C ASN A 1 14.91 -4.16 13.33
N ASN A 2 13.58 -4.13 13.36
CA ASN A 2 12.73 -5.21 12.88
C ASN A 2 12.80 -5.28 11.34
N ILE A 3 12.76 -6.48 10.76
CA ILE A 3 12.73 -6.68 9.30
C ILE A 3 11.49 -6.03 8.67
N VAL A 4 10.37 -6.01 9.40
CA VAL A 4 9.12 -5.38 8.95
C VAL A 4 9.33 -3.88 8.73
N ASP A 5 9.87 -3.18 9.73
CA ASP A 5 10.12 -1.72 9.64
C ASP A 5 11.02 -1.36 8.45
N ARG A 6 12.07 -2.17 8.23
CA ARG A 6 12.99 -1.98 7.09
C ARG A 6 12.28 -2.16 5.76
N VAL A 7 11.43 -3.17 5.63
CA VAL A 7 10.66 -3.43 4.41
C VAL A 7 9.62 -2.32 4.19
N THR A 8 8.93 -1.90 5.25
CA THR A 8 7.98 -0.78 5.21
C THR A 8 8.64 0.50 4.71
N ALA A 9 9.81 0.86 5.25
CA ALA A 9 10.53 2.06 4.84
C ALA A 9 10.86 2.05 3.34
N VAL A 10 11.40 0.93 2.84
CA VAL A 10 11.72 0.79 1.41
C VAL A 10 10.46 0.82 0.54
N ILE A 11 9.35 0.23 0.99
CA ILE A 11 8.07 0.29 0.27
C ILE A 11 7.59 1.73 0.14
N VAL A 12 7.59 2.50 1.24
CA VAL A 12 7.14 3.91 1.25
C VAL A 12 7.96 4.74 0.27
N ASP A 13 9.29 4.58 0.27
CA ASP A 13 10.18 5.30 -0.65
C ASP A 13 9.92 4.94 -2.13
N MET A 14 9.53 3.69 -2.41
CA MET A 14 9.32 3.20 -3.78
C MET A 14 7.91 3.44 -4.34
N LEU A 15 6.90 3.65 -3.49
CA LEU A 15 5.49 3.82 -3.91
C LEU A 15 5.30 4.84 -5.04
N PRO A 16 5.86 6.07 -4.98
CA PRO A 16 5.69 7.07 -6.03
C PRO A 16 6.30 6.66 -7.38
N SER A 17 7.34 5.81 -7.36
CA SER A 17 8.00 5.33 -8.58
C SER A 17 7.30 4.11 -9.21
N GLY A 18 6.37 3.50 -8.48
CA GLY A 18 5.65 2.30 -8.92
C GLY A 18 6.55 1.06 -9.09
N GLY A 19 5.97 -0.01 -9.65
CA GLY A 19 6.70 -1.24 -9.97
C GLY A 19 7.38 -1.90 -8.75
N ILE A 20 6.70 -1.91 -7.60
CA ILE A 20 7.19 -2.54 -6.36
C ILE A 20 7.11 -4.06 -6.51
N ALA A 21 8.25 -4.73 -6.32
CA ALA A 21 8.39 -6.18 -6.36
C ALA A 21 9.34 -6.65 -5.26
N ASP A 22 9.23 -7.90 -4.84
CA ASP A 22 10.06 -8.47 -3.78
C ASP A 22 11.54 -8.54 -4.15
N GLU A 23 11.87 -8.64 -5.44
CA GLU A 23 13.25 -8.53 -5.94
C GLU A 23 13.87 -7.17 -5.60
N LYS A 24 13.15 -6.07 -5.86
CA LYS A 24 13.64 -4.71 -5.61
C LYS A 24 13.80 -4.43 -4.12
N ILE A 25 12.88 -4.91 -3.30
CA ILE A 25 12.98 -4.78 -1.84
C ILE A 25 14.19 -5.58 -1.32
N ALA A 26 14.38 -6.80 -1.81
CA ALA A 26 15.50 -7.64 -1.41
C ALA A 26 16.84 -6.99 -1.81
N GLU A 27 16.93 -6.47 -3.03
CA GLU A 27 18.09 -5.73 -3.53
C GLU A 27 18.40 -4.50 -2.65
N SER A 28 17.41 -3.64 -2.40
CA SER A 28 17.57 -2.46 -1.53
C SER A 28 18.04 -2.80 -0.12
N LEU A 29 17.66 -3.97 0.40
CA LEU A 29 18.04 -4.44 1.72
C LEU A 29 19.34 -5.28 1.74
N ASN A 30 20.03 -5.43 0.61
CA ASN A 30 21.19 -6.30 0.43
C ASN A 30 20.90 -7.75 0.85
N MET A 31 19.76 -8.28 0.41
CA MET A 31 19.30 -9.65 0.68
C MET A 31 18.98 -10.38 -0.61
N SER A 32 19.08 -11.70 -0.60
CA SER A 32 18.37 -12.51 -1.59
C SER A 32 16.86 -12.53 -1.27
N VAL A 33 16.02 -12.67 -2.30
CA VAL A 33 14.57 -12.82 -2.15
C VAL A 33 14.20 -13.94 -1.17
N ARG A 34 14.91 -15.08 -1.25
CA ARG A 34 14.73 -16.21 -0.31
C ARG A 34 15.01 -15.82 1.15
N SER A 35 16.05 -15.04 1.40
CA SER A 35 16.40 -14.57 2.75
C SER A 35 15.34 -13.60 3.28
N LEU A 36 14.89 -12.66 2.44
CA LEU A 36 13.81 -11.74 2.75
C LEU A 36 12.52 -12.50 3.13
N GLN A 37 12.05 -13.38 2.24
CA GLN A 37 10.83 -14.16 2.45
C GLN A 37 10.90 -15.04 3.71
N ARG A 38 12.05 -15.70 3.97
CA ARG A 38 12.25 -16.48 5.20
C ARG A 38 12.13 -15.60 6.45
N ARG A 39 12.83 -14.47 6.50
CA ARG A 39 12.80 -13.56 7.65
C ARG A 39 11.41 -12.97 7.90
N LEU A 40 10.67 -12.64 6.84
CA LEU A 40 9.29 -12.17 6.95
C LEU A 40 8.37 -13.27 7.47
N LYS A 41 8.54 -14.51 6.99
CA LYS A 41 7.77 -15.67 7.46
C LYS A 41 8.03 -15.97 8.95
N GLU A 42 9.26 -15.83 9.42
CA GLU A 42 9.63 -16.01 10.83
C GLU A 42 8.89 -15.06 11.77
N VAL A 43 8.48 -13.88 11.27
CA VAL A 43 7.67 -12.90 12.01
C VAL A 43 6.20 -12.92 11.60
N GLY A 44 5.75 -13.95 10.89
CA GLY A 44 4.34 -14.18 10.56
C GLY A 44 3.77 -13.31 9.44
N THR A 45 4.61 -12.75 8.56
CA THR A 45 4.14 -11.89 7.45
C THR A 45 4.79 -12.25 6.12
N THR A 46 4.40 -11.52 5.06
CA THR A 46 4.95 -11.62 3.71
C THR A 46 5.19 -10.23 3.14
N PHE A 47 5.98 -10.13 2.08
CA PHE A 47 6.15 -8.86 1.36
C PHE A 47 4.80 -8.28 0.91
N ARG A 48 3.94 -9.12 0.30
CA ARG A 48 2.61 -8.68 -0.13
C ARG A 48 1.73 -8.24 1.04
N GLY A 49 1.84 -8.90 2.20
CA GLY A 49 1.14 -8.50 3.42
C GLY A 49 1.55 -7.10 3.89
N ILE A 50 2.86 -6.81 3.91
CA ILE A 50 3.36 -5.49 4.29
C ILE A 50 2.97 -4.44 3.24
N LEU A 51 3.12 -4.75 1.95
CA LEU A 51 2.74 -3.84 0.86
C LEU A 51 1.26 -3.46 0.91
N ASP A 52 0.37 -4.44 1.13
CA ASP A 52 -1.06 -4.19 1.28
C ASP A 52 -1.35 -3.36 2.53
N MET A 53 -0.67 -3.62 3.65
CA MET A 53 -0.83 -2.84 4.89
C MET A 53 -0.47 -1.36 4.66
N VAL A 54 0.74 -1.09 4.15
CA VAL A 54 1.23 0.28 3.90
C VAL A 54 0.30 1.01 2.93
N ARG A 55 -0.10 0.36 1.84
CA ARG A 55 -1.02 0.96 0.87
C ARG A 55 -2.40 1.21 1.46
N LYS A 56 -2.92 0.32 2.30
CA LYS A 56 -4.21 0.49 2.96
C LYS A 56 -4.19 1.71 3.87
N ASP A 57 -3.20 1.82 4.75
CA ASP A 57 -3.10 2.91 5.72
C ASP A 57 -3.04 4.29 5.02
N LEU A 58 -2.23 4.39 3.97
CA LEU A 58 -2.16 5.60 3.15
C LEU A 58 -3.45 5.86 2.37
N ALA A 59 -4.07 4.82 1.80
CA ALA A 59 -5.32 4.96 1.07
C ALA A 59 -6.47 5.43 1.95
N GLU A 60 -6.62 4.90 3.15
CA GLU A 60 -7.64 5.35 4.11
C GLU A 60 -7.48 6.82 4.45
N THR A 61 -6.25 7.33 4.48
CA THR A 61 -5.96 8.77 4.67
C THR A 61 -6.31 9.58 3.42
N TYR A 62 -5.75 9.22 2.25
CA TYR A 62 -5.89 10.00 1.02
C TYR A 62 -7.31 10.00 0.46
N VAL A 63 -8.07 8.92 0.64
CA VAL A 63 -9.45 8.84 0.13
C VAL A 63 -10.37 9.82 0.84
N LEU A 64 -10.10 10.13 2.11
CA LEU A 64 -10.91 11.07 2.90
C LEU A 64 -10.68 12.54 2.50
N ASP A 65 -9.54 12.83 1.88
CA ASP A 65 -9.24 14.14 1.31
C ASP A 65 -9.96 14.30 -0.04
N PRO A 66 -10.94 15.22 -0.16
CA PRO A 66 -11.67 15.44 -1.41
C PRO A 66 -10.83 16.14 -2.48
N GLU A 67 -9.71 16.77 -2.12
CA GLU A 67 -8.86 17.52 -3.06
C GLU A 67 -7.93 16.60 -3.86
N ILE A 68 -7.69 15.37 -3.40
CA ILE A 68 -6.87 14.39 -4.12
C ILE A 68 -7.77 13.60 -5.06
N GLU A 69 -7.45 13.50 -6.34
CA GLU A 69 -8.26 12.69 -7.26
C GLU A 69 -8.02 11.19 -7.09
N LEU A 70 -9.05 10.34 -7.27
CA LEU A 70 -8.89 8.89 -7.07
C LEU A 70 -7.84 8.25 -8.01
N VAL A 71 -7.66 8.82 -9.20
CA VAL A 71 -6.62 8.40 -10.14
C VAL A 71 -5.22 8.79 -9.64
N GLU A 72 -5.10 9.94 -8.98
CA GLU A 72 -3.85 10.40 -8.36
C GLU A 72 -3.51 9.54 -7.15
N ILE A 73 -4.49 9.17 -6.31
CA ILE A 73 -4.29 8.21 -5.22
C ILE A 73 -3.76 6.88 -5.76
N ALA A 74 -4.32 6.39 -6.87
CA ALA A 74 -3.85 5.16 -7.49
C ALA A 74 -2.37 5.26 -7.89
N PHE A 75 -1.97 6.38 -8.49
CA PHE A 75 -0.58 6.66 -8.87
C PHE A 75 0.35 6.76 -7.64
N LEU A 76 -0.03 7.56 -6.63
CA LEU A 76 0.75 7.74 -5.40
C LEU A 76 1.00 6.42 -4.66
N LEU A 77 0.06 5.49 -4.75
CA LEU A 77 0.16 4.16 -4.13
C LEU A 77 0.75 3.09 -5.06
N GLY A 78 1.24 3.48 -6.24
CA GLY A 78 1.93 2.60 -7.19
C GLY A 78 1.02 1.54 -7.81
N PHE A 79 -0.27 1.83 -8.00
CA PHE A 79 -1.17 0.99 -8.80
C PHE A 79 -1.04 1.30 -10.29
N SER A 80 -1.38 0.32 -11.14
CA SER A 80 -1.37 0.49 -12.60
C SER A 80 -2.42 1.49 -13.09
N ASP A 81 -3.55 1.57 -12.38
CA ASP A 81 -4.71 2.38 -12.73
C ASP A 81 -5.67 2.49 -11.55
N GLN A 82 -6.66 3.39 -11.68
CA GLN A 82 -7.71 3.62 -10.69
C GLN A 82 -8.57 2.37 -10.41
N SER A 83 -8.77 1.49 -11.38
CA SER A 83 -9.59 0.28 -11.20
C SER A 83 -8.86 -0.75 -10.34
N ALA A 84 -7.55 -0.92 -10.53
CA ALA A 84 -6.70 -1.76 -9.70
C ALA A 84 -6.68 -1.26 -8.25
N PHE A 85 -6.54 0.05 -8.05
CA PHE A 85 -6.66 0.68 -6.74
C PHE A 85 -8.04 0.42 -6.12
N SER A 86 -9.13 0.69 -6.84
CA SER A 86 -10.49 0.56 -6.32
C SER A 86 -10.83 -0.87 -5.88
N ARG A 87 -10.37 -1.89 -6.63
CA ARG A 87 -10.52 -3.30 -6.25
C ARG A 87 -9.74 -3.64 -4.97
N ALA A 88 -8.51 -3.15 -4.85
CA ALA A 88 -7.69 -3.37 -3.67
C ALA A 88 -8.29 -2.68 -2.43
N PHE A 89 -8.69 -1.42 -2.56
CA PHE A 89 -9.34 -0.65 -1.50
C PHE A 89 -10.60 -1.34 -0.99
N ARG A 90 -11.47 -1.81 -1.89
CA ARG A 90 -12.67 -2.57 -1.50
C ARG A 90 -12.34 -3.90 -0.82
N ARG A 91 -11.31 -4.62 -1.29
CA ARG A 91 -10.84 -5.86 -0.61
C ARG A 91 -10.40 -5.59 0.83
N TRP A 92 -9.77 -4.45 1.08
CA TRP A 92 -9.20 -4.11 2.39
C TRP A 92 -10.21 -3.50 3.38
N THR A 93 -11.19 -2.75 2.88
CA THR A 93 -12.08 -1.91 3.69
C THR A 93 -13.56 -2.32 3.61
N GLY A 94 -13.93 -3.18 2.66
CA GLY A 94 -15.31 -3.54 2.35
C GLY A 94 -16.07 -2.52 1.48
N ASN A 95 -15.57 -1.29 1.34
CA ASN A 95 -16.22 -0.22 0.59
C ASN A 95 -15.37 0.22 -0.60
N SER A 96 -15.97 0.75 -1.65
CA SER A 96 -15.24 1.44 -2.71
C SER A 96 -14.74 2.81 -2.23
N PRO A 97 -13.69 3.38 -2.86
CA PRO A 97 -13.19 4.71 -2.49
C PRO A 97 -14.28 5.79 -2.57
N SER A 98 -15.16 5.72 -3.58
CA SER A 98 -16.27 6.67 -3.75
C SER A 98 -17.32 6.55 -2.64
N GLU A 99 -17.62 5.34 -2.16
CA GLU A 99 -18.51 5.13 -1.02
C GLU A 99 -17.90 5.72 0.26
N ALA A 100 -16.60 5.48 0.52
CA ALA A 100 -15.88 6.03 1.66
C ALA A 100 -15.91 7.57 1.68
N ARG A 101 -15.70 8.23 0.53
CA ARG A 101 -15.83 9.69 0.39
C ARG A 101 -17.22 10.20 0.75
N LYS A 102 -18.26 9.49 0.29
CA LYS A 102 -19.65 9.88 0.55
C LYS A 102 -19.97 9.83 2.04
N TYR A 103 -19.52 8.79 2.76
CA TYR A 103 -19.72 8.70 4.20
C TYR A 103 -19.00 9.82 4.96
N ASN A 104 -17.77 10.17 4.58
CA ASN A 104 -17.03 11.27 5.19
C ASN A 104 -17.78 12.61 5.04
N LYS A 105 -18.33 12.89 3.85
CA LYS A 105 -19.14 14.09 3.61
C LYS A 105 -20.42 14.13 4.46
N THR A 106 -21.07 12.99 4.72
CA THR A 106 -22.29 12.93 5.54
C THR A 106 -22.03 13.19 7.02
N ILE A 107 -20.85 12.83 7.55
CA ILE A 107 -20.48 13.07 8.96
C ILE A 107 -19.97 14.50 9.18
N ALA A 108 -19.38 15.12 8.14
CA ALA A 108 -18.87 16.49 8.19
C ALA A 108 -19.94 17.58 7.96
N LEU A 109 -21.21 17.20 7.76
CA LEU A 109 -22.39 18.08 7.63
C LEU A 109 -23.24 18.01 8.90
#